data_AF-A0A355SKU3-F1
#
_entry.id   AF-A0A355SKU3-F1
#
_cell.length_a   1.000
_cell.length_b   1.000
_cell.length_c   1.000
_cell.angle_alpha   90.00
_cell.angle_beta   90.00
_cell.angle_gamma   90.00
#
_symmetry.space_group_name_H-M   'P 1'
#
loop_
_entity.id
_entity.type
_entity.pdbx_description
1 polymer ?
#
loop_
_entity_poly.entity_id
_entity_poly.type
_entity_poly.pdbx_seq_one_letter_code
_entity_poly.pdbx_strand_id
1 'polypeptide(L)'
;EEFCIKYNGKILPYSSEFVNDTVYYSAIGRIIVRIPNSDSGWGADYVPTTDEMKAYFYGWKMNNGTFDTLYNGTGTKTWTTMSATSNTGSVTTCPTTMATDGYTPYRLYYQLAQPEIEDIPPILLPVYPNGSISVDSNIMPLLNYELMDNARKQIDSLMDGLAGVTGSIMPKENVPMCSVYSDLAQSIPNEVDTKIVFNKVRTDTDNNADYTDRSKIKINTSGKYVISAIVNFAFHTGGIRAAYIAVNDNNFVNRLTEIIKSPDGSTYTMTSLSTIAELKAGDCISLWVYQNCGEAISIDSNNLIYTTLSIVKVGD
;
A
#
# COMPACT_ATOMS: atom_id res chain seq x y z
N GLU A 1 8.80 -14.92 24.37
CA GLU A 1 10.27 -15.04 24.56
C GLU A 1 10.59 -14.99 26.05
N GLU A 2 11.64 -15.68 26.48
CA GLU A 2 12.06 -15.77 27.89
C GLU A 2 13.50 -15.25 28.01
N PHE A 3 13.75 -14.31 28.92
CA PHE A 3 15.10 -13.84 29.20
C PHE A 3 15.29 -13.51 30.67
N CYS A 4 16.47 -13.85 31.20
CA CYS A 4 16.88 -13.57 32.57
C CYS A 4 17.92 -12.44 32.56
N ILE A 5 17.67 -11.39 33.35
CA ILE A 5 18.60 -10.27 33.49
C ILE A 5 19.26 -10.37 34.87
N LYS A 6 20.60 -10.44 34.84
CA LYS A 6 21.46 -10.45 36.03
C LYS A 6 21.45 -9.09 36.73
N TYR A 7 21.81 -9.08 38.02
CA TYR A 7 21.83 -7.86 38.84
C TYR A 7 22.62 -6.68 38.25
N ASN A 8 23.61 -6.96 37.39
CA ASN A 8 24.44 -5.97 36.71
C ASN A 8 23.90 -5.56 35.32
N GLY A 9 22.67 -5.94 34.98
CA GLY A 9 22.03 -5.65 33.69
C GLY A 9 22.42 -6.61 32.55
N LYS A 10 23.33 -7.57 32.78
CA LYS A 10 23.70 -8.57 31.77
C LYS A 10 22.54 -9.52 31.48
N ILE A 11 22.15 -9.63 30.21
CA ILE A 11 21.21 -10.65 29.74
C ILE A 11 21.94 -12.00 29.75
N LEU A 12 21.37 -12.99 30.43
CA LEU A 12 21.91 -14.34 30.48
C LEU A 12 21.37 -15.14 29.29
N PRO A 13 22.23 -15.60 28.36
CA PRO A 13 21.80 -16.48 27.28
C PRO A 13 21.33 -17.83 27.82
N TYR A 14 20.40 -18.45 27.07
CA TYR A 14 20.01 -19.83 27.31
C TYR A 14 21.17 -20.78 27.00
N SER A 15 21.46 -21.72 27.91
CA SER A 15 22.39 -22.82 27.64
C SER A 15 22.10 -24.04 28.51
N SER A 16 22.05 -25.22 27.89
CA SER A 16 22.03 -26.50 28.61
C SER A 16 23.40 -26.91 29.16
N GLU A 17 24.47 -26.28 28.69
CA GLU A 17 25.85 -26.54 29.12
C GLU A 17 26.17 -25.87 30.47
N PHE A 18 27.16 -26.40 31.19
CA PHE A 18 27.63 -25.85 32.46
C PHE A 18 28.58 -24.66 32.25
N VAL A 19 28.03 -23.57 31.71
CA VAL A 19 28.75 -22.34 31.41
C VAL A 19 28.28 -21.22 32.34
N ASN A 20 29.22 -20.44 32.87
CA ASN A 20 28.91 -19.28 33.71
C ASN A 20 28.13 -18.23 32.93
N ASP A 21 27.35 -17.42 33.66
CA ASP A 21 26.48 -16.39 33.09
C ASP A 21 25.51 -16.95 32.05
N THR A 22 24.84 -18.05 32.38
CA THR A 22 23.78 -18.64 31.55
C THR A 22 22.54 -18.94 32.38
N VAL A 23 21.42 -19.08 31.70
CA VAL A 23 20.16 -19.58 32.27
C VAL A 23 19.76 -20.88 31.57
N TYR A 24 19.17 -21.81 32.32
CA TYR A 24 18.60 -23.04 31.78
C TYR A 24 17.21 -23.27 32.33
N TYR A 25 16.26 -23.47 31.43
CA TYR A 25 14.88 -23.85 31.72
C TYR A 25 14.78 -25.36 31.64
N SER A 26 14.63 -26.00 32.80
CA SER A 26 14.56 -27.46 32.89
C SER A 26 13.17 -27.97 32.56
N ALA A 27 13.10 -29.13 31.88
CA ALA A 27 11.85 -29.81 31.56
C ALA A 27 10.98 -30.18 32.79
N ILE A 28 11.57 -30.16 33.99
CA ILE A 28 10.87 -30.37 35.27
C ILE A 28 10.42 -29.06 35.94
N GLY A 29 10.33 -27.95 35.19
CA GLY A 29 9.81 -26.67 35.69
C GLY A 29 10.74 -25.93 36.65
N ARG A 30 12.06 -26.09 36.50
CA ARG A 30 13.07 -25.36 37.29
C ARG A 30 13.83 -24.38 36.41
N ILE A 31 14.11 -23.19 36.96
CA ILE A 31 15.04 -22.23 36.38
C ILE A 31 16.38 -22.41 37.08
N ILE A 32 17.41 -22.69 36.29
CA ILE A 32 18.79 -22.82 36.77
C ILE A 32 19.56 -21.61 36.28
N VAL A 33 20.00 -20.76 37.21
CA VAL A 33 20.86 -19.61 36.92
C VAL A 33 22.29 -20.00 37.27
N ARG A 34 23.21 -19.92 36.31
CA ARG A 34 24.63 -20.22 36.52
C ARG A 34 25.42 -18.93 36.63
N ILE A 35 26.13 -18.77 37.74
CA ILE A 35 26.94 -17.61 38.05
C ILE A 35 28.38 -18.06 38.36
N PRO A 36 29.39 -17.23 38.07
CA PRO A 36 30.75 -17.53 38.50
C PRO A 36 30.88 -17.39 40.03
N ASN A 37 31.77 -18.18 40.63
CA ASN A 37 32.11 -18.10 42.06
C ASN A 37 32.56 -16.70 42.49
N SER A 38 33.20 -15.94 41.60
CA SER A 38 33.60 -14.55 41.84
C SER A 38 32.44 -13.61 42.12
N ASP A 39 31.22 -13.94 41.68
CA ASP A 39 30.05 -13.12 41.92
C ASP A 39 29.41 -13.43 43.26
N SER A 40 29.26 -14.73 43.53
CA SER A 40 28.62 -15.20 44.75
C SER A 40 29.53 -15.02 45.97
N GLY A 41 30.83 -15.13 45.73
CA GLY A 41 31.86 -15.06 46.77
C GLY A 41 32.06 -16.37 47.53
N TRP A 42 31.31 -17.44 47.20
CA TRP A 42 31.64 -18.79 47.63
C TRP A 42 32.35 -19.55 46.52
N GLY A 43 33.31 -20.42 46.88
CA GLY A 43 34.07 -21.19 45.91
C GLY A 43 33.49 -22.59 45.66
N ALA A 44 34.18 -23.36 44.80
CA ALA A 44 33.70 -24.64 44.28
C ALA A 44 33.59 -25.76 45.33
N ASP A 45 34.33 -25.63 46.44
CA ASP A 45 34.37 -26.65 47.50
C ASP A 45 33.30 -26.41 48.58
N TYR A 46 32.49 -25.35 48.43
CA TYR A 46 31.44 -25.00 49.38
C TYR A 46 30.05 -25.15 48.76
N VAL A 47 29.17 -25.86 49.47
CA VAL A 47 27.75 -25.96 49.13
C VAL A 47 26.97 -24.94 49.97
N PRO A 48 26.51 -23.82 49.39
CA PRO A 48 25.78 -22.80 50.14
C PRO A 48 24.41 -23.31 50.59
N THR A 49 23.97 -22.83 51.75
CA THR A 49 22.61 -23.04 52.24
C THR A 49 21.59 -22.23 51.44
N THR A 50 20.30 -22.58 51.56
CA THR A 50 19.22 -21.81 50.92
C THR A 50 19.21 -20.35 51.32
N ASP A 51 19.50 -20.02 52.58
CA ASP A 51 19.50 -18.64 53.05
C ASP A 51 20.72 -17.86 52.55
N GLU A 52 21.88 -18.51 52.39
CA GLU A 52 23.06 -17.90 51.76
C GLU A 52 22.84 -17.64 50.27
N MET A 53 22.14 -18.55 49.57
CA MET A 53 21.71 -18.31 48.19
C MET A 53 20.73 -17.13 48.11
N LYS A 54 19.76 -17.03 49.04
CA LYS A 54 18.87 -15.86 49.11
C LYS A 54 19.63 -14.57 49.36
N ALA A 55 20.63 -14.58 50.26
CA ALA A 55 21.46 -13.41 50.52
C ALA A 55 22.14 -12.89 49.25
N TYR A 56 22.61 -13.78 48.38
CA TYR A 56 23.12 -13.40 47.05
C TYR A 56 22.06 -12.70 46.20
N PHE A 57 20.85 -13.24 46.10
CA PHE A 57 19.75 -12.59 45.39
C PHE A 57 19.19 -11.35 46.10
N TYR A 58 19.62 -11.09 47.33
CA TYR A 58 19.40 -9.85 48.06
C TYR A 58 20.53 -8.83 47.89
N GLY A 59 21.56 -9.12 47.08
CA GLY A 59 22.63 -8.18 46.78
C GLY A 59 23.85 -8.29 47.68
N TRP A 60 24.01 -9.42 48.36
CA TRP A 60 25.16 -9.68 49.23
C TRP A 60 26.14 -10.65 48.57
N LYS A 61 27.43 -10.37 48.68
CA LYS A 61 28.53 -11.22 48.22
C LYS A 61 29.29 -11.76 49.43
N MET A 62 29.53 -13.07 49.45
CA MET A 62 30.22 -13.74 50.54
C MET A 62 31.75 -13.58 50.43
N ASN A 63 32.48 -13.65 51.54
CA ASN A 63 33.93 -13.81 51.57
C ASN A 63 34.38 -14.51 52.87
N ASN A 64 35.67 -14.87 52.96
CA ASN A 64 36.23 -15.62 54.09
C ASN A 64 36.70 -14.79 55.30
N GLY A 65 36.33 -13.51 55.34
CA GLY A 65 36.84 -12.54 56.33
C GLY A 65 37.91 -11.62 55.74
N THR A 66 38.50 -11.99 54.61
CA THR A 66 39.32 -11.10 53.77
C THR A 66 38.52 -10.67 52.54
N PHE A 67 38.46 -9.36 52.29
CA PHE A 67 37.68 -8.81 51.18
C PHE A 67 38.04 -9.46 49.83
N ASP A 68 37.02 -9.75 49.02
CA ASP A 68 37.11 -10.38 47.69
C ASP A 68 37.78 -11.77 47.62
N THR A 69 38.00 -12.42 48.77
CA THR A 69 38.47 -13.80 48.81
C THR A 69 37.32 -14.78 48.97
N LEU A 70 37.31 -15.83 48.13
CA LEU A 70 36.22 -16.81 48.11
C LEU A 70 36.12 -17.57 49.44
N TYR A 71 34.89 -17.79 49.91
CA TYR A 71 34.59 -18.68 51.01
C TYR A 71 34.51 -20.13 50.52
N ASN A 72 35.47 -20.97 50.93
CA ASN A 72 35.53 -22.41 50.63
C ASN A 72 35.34 -23.25 51.92
N GLY A 73 34.49 -22.81 52.85
CA GLY A 73 34.26 -23.52 54.11
C GLY A 73 35.29 -23.25 55.23
N THR A 74 36.27 -22.38 54.99
CA THR A 74 37.28 -21.95 55.96
C THR A 74 37.30 -20.42 56.10
N GLY A 75 37.74 -19.92 57.26
CA GLY A 75 37.70 -18.49 57.60
C GLY A 75 36.39 -18.04 58.24
N THR A 76 36.17 -16.73 58.33
CA THR A 76 34.96 -16.13 58.90
C THR A 76 33.96 -15.83 57.79
N LYS A 77 32.76 -16.43 57.85
CA LYS A 77 31.68 -16.08 56.93
C LYS A 77 31.37 -14.59 57.06
N THR A 78 31.62 -13.85 55.98
CA THR A 78 31.46 -12.40 55.92
C THR A 78 30.69 -12.06 54.65
N TRP A 79 29.74 -11.14 54.75
CA TRP A 79 28.95 -10.67 53.61
C TRP A 79 29.13 -9.17 53.43
N THR A 80 29.46 -8.77 52.21
CA THR A 80 29.52 -7.38 51.79
C THR A 80 28.42 -7.11 50.76
N THR A 81 28.04 -5.85 50.56
CA THR A 81 27.20 -5.49 49.41
C THR A 81 27.96 -5.78 48.11
N MET A 82 27.24 -6.03 47.01
CA MET A 82 27.87 -6.28 45.70
C MET A 82 28.70 -5.10 45.18
N SER A 83 28.40 -3.87 45.61
CA SER A 83 29.14 -2.64 45.29
C SER A 83 30.35 -2.39 46.19
N ALA A 84 30.55 -3.19 47.25
CA ALA A 84 31.59 -2.93 48.22
C ALA A 84 32.99 -3.01 47.59
N THR A 85 33.92 -2.20 48.11
CA THR A 85 35.34 -2.18 47.72
C THR A 85 36.27 -2.61 48.87
N SER A 86 35.70 -2.91 50.03
CA SER A 86 36.38 -3.44 51.22
C SER A 86 35.36 -4.13 52.14
N ASN A 87 35.82 -4.72 53.25
CA ASN A 87 34.93 -5.28 54.29
C ASN A 87 34.33 -4.21 55.22
N THR A 88 34.51 -2.91 54.96
CA THR A 88 33.83 -1.87 55.73
C THR A 88 32.32 -1.98 55.58
N GLY A 89 31.59 -2.12 56.70
CA GLY A 89 30.14 -2.32 56.71
C GLY A 89 29.69 -3.75 56.40
N SER A 90 30.62 -4.72 56.33
CA SER A 90 30.27 -6.13 56.19
C SER A 90 29.53 -6.67 57.41
N VAL A 91 28.69 -7.67 57.21
CA VAL A 91 28.05 -8.43 58.29
C VAL A 91 28.61 -9.83 58.38
N THR A 92 28.59 -10.43 59.58
CA THR A 92 29.07 -11.81 59.83
C THR A 92 27.93 -12.78 60.18
N THR A 93 26.69 -12.32 60.02
CA THR A 93 25.48 -13.14 60.09
C THR A 93 24.83 -13.15 58.70
N CYS A 94 24.24 -14.28 58.31
CA CYS A 94 23.62 -14.42 56.99
C CYS A 94 22.51 -13.36 56.81
N PRO A 95 22.62 -12.48 55.79
CA PRO A 95 21.62 -11.45 55.55
C PRO A 95 20.25 -12.03 55.19
N THR A 96 19.18 -11.47 55.76
CA THR A 96 17.79 -11.83 55.45
C THR A 96 17.02 -10.70 54.76
N THR A 97 17.66 -9.55 54.57
CA THR A 97 17.11 -8.36 53.94
C THR A 97 17.94 -7.94 52.72
N MET A 98 17.32 -7.19 51.83
CA MET A 98 17.96 -6.63 50.64
C MET A 98 19.07 -5.65 51.02
N ALA A 99 20.22 -5.74 50.35
CA ALA A 99 21.26 -4.75 50.40
C ALA A 99 20.73 -3.41 49.87
N THR A 100 20.94 -2.33 50.62
CA THR A 100 20.42 -1.01 50.27
C THR A 100 21.34 -0.21 49.35
N ASP A 101 22.56 -0.69 49.13
CA ASP A 101 23.58 0.01 48.34
C ASP A 101 23.91 -0.74 47.05
N GLY A 102 23.82 -0.05 45.92
CA GLY A 102 24.32 -0.50 44.62
C GLY A 102 23.70 -1.76 44.01
N TYR A 103 22.60 -2.30 44.55
CA TYR A 103 21.99 -3.54 44.08
C TYR A 103 20.70 -3.32 43.29
N THR A 104 20.65 -3.84 42.07
CA THR A 104 19.42 -4.01 41.30
C THR A 104 19.07 -5.50 41.24
N PRO A 105 17.92 -5.94 41.76
CA PRO A 105 17.57 -7.37 41.76
C PRO A 105 17.45 -7.96 40.35
N TYR A 106 17.67 -9.28 40.26
CA TYR A 106 17.41 -10.04 39.03
C TYR A 106 15.94 -9.87 38.59
N ARG A 107 15.74 -9.75 37.27
CA ARG A 107 14.39 -9.69 36.67
C ARG A 107 14.19 -10.88 35.72
N LEU A 108 13.04 -11.52 35.84
CA LEU A 108 12.60 -12.60 34.97
C LEU A 108 11.41 -12.12 34.13
N TYR A 109 11.58 -12.07 32.81
CA TYR A 109 10.51 -11.78 31.87
C TYR A 109 10.13 -13.07 31.15
N TYR A 110 8.84 -13.41 31.20
CA TYR A 110 8.29 -14.59 30.53
C TYR A 110 6.90 -14.29 29.98
N GLN A 111 6.53 -14.98 28.91
CA GLN A 111 5.22 -14.89 28.28
C GLN A 111 4.44 -16.17 28.61
N LEU A 112 3.21 -16.03 29.11
CA LEU A 112 2.32 -17.18 29.31
C LEU A 112 1.91 -17.75 27.94
N ALA A 113 1.85 -19.09 27.85
CA ALA A 113 1.47 -19.80 26.61
C ALA A 113 0.01 -19.54 26.18
N GLN A 114 -0.83 -19.06 27.11
CA GLN A 114 -2.15 -18.53 26.82
C GLN A 114 -2.19 -17.08 27.30
N PRO A 115 -2.59 -16.12 26.44
CA PRO A 115 -2.85 -14.76 26.91
C PRO A 115 -4.08 -14.80 27.83
N GLU A 116 -3.89 -14.43 29.09
CA GLU A 116 -5.01 -14.16 29.98
C GLU A 116 -5.52 -12.75 29.66
N ILE A 117 -6.71 -12.70 29.05
CA ILE A 117 -7.41 -11.43 28.78
C ILE A 117 -8.26 -11.16 30.02
N GLU A 118 -7.78 -10.29 30.89
CA GLU A 118 -8.56 -9.73 31.98
C GLU A 118 -9.14 -8.38 31.51
N ASP A 119 -10.47 -8.33 31.35
CA ASP A 119 -11.18 -7.08 31.12
C ASP A 119 -11.16 -6.26 32.41
N ILE A 120 -10.18 -5.37 32.52
CA ILE A 120 -10.11 -4.41 33.63
C ILE A 120 -11.24 -3.40 33.41
N PRO A 121 -12.26 -3.31 34.28
CA PRO A 121 -13.21 -2.21 34.21
C PRO A 121 -12.42 -0.90 34.30
N PRO A 122 -12.92 0.22 33.73
CA PRO A 122 -12.26 1.51 33.85
C PRO A 122 -12.22 1.91 35.32
N ILE A 123 -11.20 1.44 36.03
CA ILE A 123 -10.71 2.04 37.25
C ILE A 123 -10.32 3.43 36.79
N LEU A 124 -11.04 4.42 37.31
CA LEU A 124 -10.59 5.81 37.37
C LEU A 124 -9.09 5.74 37.67
N LEU A 125 -8.27 6.05 36.68
CA LEU A 125 -6.83 6.16 36.86
C LEU A 125 -6.65 6.94 38.16
N PRO A 126 -6.01 6.38 39.21
CA PRO A 126 -5.76 7.17 40.40
C PRO A 126 -5.00 8.40 39.91
N VAL A 127 -5.61 9.57 40.09
CA VAL A 127 -4.92 10.84 39.93
C VAL A 127 -3.78 10.75 40.93
N TYR A 128 -2.58 10.45 40.45
CA TYR A 128 -1.41 10.39 41.30
C TYR A 128 -1.24 11.77 41.94
N PRO A 129 -1.19 11.86 43.27
CA PRO A 129 -0.80 13.10 43.92
C PRO A 129 0.68 13.32 43.60
N ASN A 130 0.98 14.37 42.83
CA ASN A 130 2.28 15.07 42.79
C ASN A 130 3.53 14.20 43.01
N GLY A 131 3.80 13.28 42.09
CA GLY A 131 5.07 12.56 42.01
C GLY A 131 5.55 12.55 40.57
N SER A 132 6.48 13.42 40.23
CA SER A 132 7.18 13.37 38.94
C SER A 132 7.99 12.07 38.86
N ILE A 133 7.62 11.18 37.93
CA ILE A 133 8.55 10.15 37.45
C ILE A 133 9.62 10.90 36.65
N SER A 134 10.83 10.99 37.22
CA SER A 134 12.03 11.37 36.49
C SER A 134 12.61 10.11 35.86
N VAL A 135 12.33 9.87 34.58
CA VAL A 135 13.15 8.96 33.79
C VAL A 135 14.47 9.67 33.54
N ASP A 136 15.57 9.06 33.94
CA ASP A 136 16.91 9.63 33.80
C ASP A 136 17.14 10.08 32.34
N SER A 137 17.53 11.34 32.19
CA SER A 137 17.49 12.10 30.93
C SER A 137 18.38 11.55 29.79
N ASN A 138 19.13 10.47 30.05
CA ASN A 138 20.02 9.82 29.10
C ASN A 138 19.41 8.59 28.39
N ILE A 139 18.27 8.04 28.86
CA ILE A 139 17.61 6.88 28.22
C ILE A 139 16.45 7.32 27.31
N MET A 140 15.80 8.44 27.63
CA MET A 140 14.72 9.01 26.82
C MET A 140 15.12 9.41 25.38
N PRO A 141 16.35 9.91 25.10
CA PRO A 141 16.74 10.22 23.73
C PRO A 141 16.91 8.97 22.87
N LEU A 142 17.49 7.90 23.42
CA LEU A 142 17.82 6.67 22.69
C LEU A 142 16.58 5.83 22.37
N LEU A 143 15.69 5.64 23.35
CA LEU A 143 14.43 4.92 23.12
C LEU A 143 13.52 5.70 22.16
N ASN A 144 13.48 7.04 22.27
CA ASN A 144 12.74 7.87 21.33
C ASN A 144 13.36 7.83 19.94
N TYR A 145 14.69 7.78 19.80
CA TYR A 145 15.36 7.74 18.50
C TYR A 145 15.13 6.41 17.78
N GLU A 146 15.29 5.27 18.46
CA GLU A 146 15.03 3.96 17.85
C GLU A 146 13.55 3.77 17.52
N LEU A 147 12.63 4.22 18.39
CA LEU A 147 11.20 4.20 18.10
C LEU A 147 10.86 5.13 16.92
N MET A 148 11.45 6.33 16.84
CA MET A 148 11.24 7.23 15.70
C MET A 148 11.82 6.66 14.41
N ASP A 149 12.99 6.03 14.45
CA ASP A 149 13.64 5.44 13.27
C ASP A 149 12.86 4.24 12.76
N ASN A 150 12.34 3.39 13.65
CA ASN A 150 11.48 2.29 13.29
C ASN A 150 10.14 2.78 12.73
N ALA A 151 9.54 3.81 13.33
CA ALA A 151 8.33 4.44 12.82
C ALA A 151 8.56 5.08 11.44
N ARG A 152 9.69 5.76 11.23
CA ARG A 152 10.07 6.34 9.93
C ARG A 152 10.24 5.26 8.87
N LYS A 153 10.97 4.18 9.16
CA LYS A 153 11.14 3.06 8.22
C LYS A 153 9.82 2.38 7.85
N GLN A 154 8.90 2.23 8.81
CA GLN A 154 7.57 1.69 8.54
C GLN A 154 6.75 2.65 7.67
N ILE A 155 6.80 3.96 7.95
CA ILE A 155 6.16 4.99 7.13
C ILE A 155 6.75 4.98 5.72
N ASP A 156 8.07 4.98 5.56
CA ASP A 156 8.74 4.95 4.26
C ASP A 156 8.37 3.68 3.48
N SER A 157 8.37 2.51 4.13
CA SER A 157 7.93 1.25 3.51
C SER A 157 6.46 1.26 3.11
N LEU A 158 5.58 1.89 3.89
CA LEU A 158 4.17 2.06 3.56
C LEU A 158 3.99 3.06 2.40
N MET A 159 4.78 4.13 2.38
CA MET A 159 4.75 5.13 1.31
C MET A 159 5.31 4.58 0.00
N ASP A 160 6.37 3.77 0.03
CA ASP A 160 6.90 3.04 -1.12
C ASP A 160 5.89 2.00 -1.62
N GLY A 161 5.26 1.26 -0.71
CA GLY A 161 4.19 0.34 -1.04
C GLY A 161 2.98 1.04 -1.68
N LEU A 162 2.59 2.20 -1.14
CA LEU A 162 1.49 3.02 -1.65
C LEU A 162 1.84 3.67 -3.00
N ALA A 163 3.09 4.11 -3.19
CA ALA A 163 3.60 4.58 -4.49
C ALA A 163 3.58 3.46 -5.54
N GLY A 164 3.94 2.23 -5.14
CA GLY A 164 3.86 1.05 -6.00
C GLY A 164 2.40 0.69 -6.36
N VAL A 165 1.48 0.76 -5.40
CA VAL A 165 0.05 0.50 -5.63
C VAL A 165 -0.58 1.58 -6.51
N THR A 166 -0.27 2.85 -6.28
CA THR A 166 -0.75 3.96 -7.14
C THR A 166 -0.18 3.89 -8.55
N GLY A 167 1.03 3.36 -8.74
CA GLY A 167 1.56 3.01 -10.07
C GLY A 167 0.92 1.78 -10.72
N SER A 168 0.46 0.81 -9.92
CA SER A 168 -0.21 -0.41 -10.40
C SER A 168 -1.70 -0.24 -10.67
N ILE A 169 -2.34 0.78 -10.09
CA ILE A 169 -3.64 1.27 -10.54
C ILE A 169 -3.34 2.15 -11.76
N MET A 170 -2.95 1.53 -12.86
CA MET A 170 -2.91 2.23 -14.15
C MET A 170 -4.33 2.80 -14.31
N PRO A 171 -4.50 4.14 -14.38
CA PRO A 171 -5.82 4.70 -14.63
C PRO A 171 -6.31 4.02 -15.90
N LYS A 172 -7.52 3.46 -15.84
CA LYS A 172 -8.18 2.83 -17.01
C LYS A 172 -7.85 3.71 -18.20
N GLU A 173 -7.02 3.19 -19.11
CA GLU A 173 -6.44 4.00 -20.17
C GLU A 173 -7.60 4.66 -20.89
N ASN A 174 -7.67 5.99 -20.81
CA ASN A 174 -8.79 6.73 -21.38
C ASN A 174 -8.59 6.73 -22.88
N VAL A 175 -9.02 5.66 -23.55
CA VAL A 175 -8.91 5.51 -25.00
C VAL A 175 -9.76 6.62 -25.64
N PRO A 176 -9.15 7.57 -26.38
CA PRO A 176 -9.89 8.60 -27.08
C PRO A 176 -10.89 7.99 -28.05
N MET A 177 -12.17 8.27 -27.85
CA MET A 177 -13.26 7.85 -28.71
C MET A 177 -14.36 8.90 -28.75
N CYS A 178 -14.99 9.02 -29.91
CA CYS A 178 -16.14 9.90 -30.08
C CYS A 178 -17.13 9.25 -31.06
N SER A 179 -18.42 9.35 -30.76
CA SER A 179 -19.50 8.82 -31.60
C SER A 179 -20.64 9.84 -31.60
N VAL A 180 -20.98 10.32 -32.79
CA VAL A 180 -22.04 11.31 -33.04
C VAL A 180 -23.06 10.74 -34.01
N TYR A 181 -24.32 11.13 -33.86
CA TYR A 181 -25.41 10.68 -34.73
C TYR A 181 -26.43 11.78 -34.99
N SER A 182 -27.20 11.60 -36.07
CA SER A 182 -28.37 12.44 -36.37
C SER A 182 -29.67 11.65 -36.19
N ASP A 183 -30.61 12.21 -35.43
CA ASP A 183 -32.02 11.77 -35.36
C ASP A 183 -32.97 12.68 -36.16
N LEU A 184 -32.42 13.65 -36.90
CA LEU A 184 -33.16 14.56 -37.76
C LEU A 184 -32.91 14.24 -39.23
N ALA A 185 -33.97 14.35 -40.04
CA ALA A 185 -33.85 14.26 -41.48
C ALA A 185 -33.07 15.46 -42.01
N GLN A 186 -32.11 15.19 -42.89
CA GLN A 186 -31.34 16.22 -43.59
C GLN A 186 -31.46 15.99 -45.10
N SER A 187 -31.91 17.02 -45.83
CA SER A 187 -32.06 16.98 -47.28
C SER A 187 -30.70 16.87 -47.99
N ILE A 188 -30.66 16.06 -49.03
CA ILE A 188 -29.52 15.77 -49.89
C ILE A 188 -29.95 16.09 -51.33
N PRO A 189 -29.52 17.23 -51.91
CA PRO A 189 -29.86 17.59 -53.28
C PRO A 189 -29.35 16.57 -54.31
N ASN A 190 -30.03 16.49 -55.45
CA ASN A 190 -29.63 15.60 -56.55
C ASN A 190 -28.29 16.03 -57.13
N GLU A 191 -27.37 15.08 -57.30
CA GLU A 191 -26.04 15.29 -57.87
C GLU A 191 -25.16 16.29 -57.09
N VAL A 192 -25.37 16.40 -55.77
CA VAL A 192 -24.58 17.29 -54.90
C VAL A 192 -24.03 16.53 -53.70
N ASP A 193 -22.72 16.62 -53.49
CA ASP A 193 -22.09 16.17 -52.25
C ASP A 193 -22.56 17.02 -51.08
N THR A 194 -23.17 16.37 -50.09
CA THR A 194 -23.76 17.02 -48.93
C THR A 194 -23.05 16.57 -47.67
N LYS A 195 -22.55 17.51 -46.87
CA LYS A 195 -21.96 17.22 -45.56
C LYS A 195 -23.06 16.94 -44.54
N ILE A 196 -22.93 15.87 -43.76
CA ILE A 196 -23.90 15.51 -42.72
C ILE A 196 -23.67 16.33 -41.45
N VAL A 197 -24.76 16.79 -40.84
CA VAL A 197 -24.80 17.46 -39.54
C VAL A 197 -25.34 16.48 -38.49
N PHE A 198 -24.62 16.31 -37.38
CA PHE A 198 -24.98 15.41 -36.30
C PHE A 198 -25.53 16.17 -35.10
N ASN A 199 -26.77 15.92 -34.70
CA ASN A 199 -27.40 16.69 -33.63
C ASN A 199 -27.29 16.05 -32.24
N LYS A 200 -26.73 14.85 -32.12
CA LYS A 200 -26.55 14.11 -30.87
C LYS A 200 -25.14 13.54 -30.73
N VAL A 201 -24.64 13.55 -29.50
CA VAL A 201 -23.39 12.86 -29.12
C VAL A 201 -23.78 11.63 -28.31
N ARG A 202 -23.31 10.45 -28.72
CA ARG A 202 -23.54 9.18 -28.01
C ARG A 202 -22.45 8.94 -26.96
N THR A 203 -21.20 9.14 -27.36
CA THR A 203 -20.02 8.97 -26.51
C THR A 203 -18.97 9.97 -26.92
N ASP A 204 -18.25 10.56 -25.96
CA ASP A 204 -17.08 11.40 -26.22
C ASP A 204 -16.15 11.36 -24.99
N THR A 205 -15.03 10.66 -25.10
CA THR A 205 -14.08 10.48 -23.98
C THR A 205 -12.89 11.43 -24.03
N ASP A 206 -12.72 12.15 -25.15
CA ASP A 206 -11.61 13.05 -25.40
C ASP A 206 -12.08 14.42 -25.92
N ASN A 207 -13.36 14.77 -25.68
CA ASN A 207 -13.99 16.04 -26.03
C ASN A 207 -13.84 16.40 -27.53
N ASN A 208 -13.93 15.40 -28.41
CA ASN A 208 -13.75 15.55 -29.85
C ASN A 208 -15.00 16.09 -30.56
N ALA A 209 -16.20 16.00 -29.96
CA ALA A 209 -17.43 16.51 -30.57
C ALA A 209 -17.41 18.04 -30.60
N ASP A 210 -17.60 18.62 -31.79
CA ASP A 210 -17.68 20.07 -31.96
C ASP A 210 -19.15 20.53 -31.84
N TYR A 211 -19.49 21.18 -30.73
CA TYR A 211 -20.83 21.71 -30.47
C TYR A 211 -21.16 22.96 -31.29
N THR A 212 -20.15 23.63 -31.86
CA THR A 212 -20.32 24.83 -32.70
C THR A 212 -20.51 24.45 -34.16
N ASP A 213 -19.70 23.51 -34.65
CA ASP A 213 -19.77 22.94 -35.98
C ASP A 213 -20.03 21.43 -35.88
N ARG A 214 -21.31 21.10 -35.78
CA ARG A 214 -21.82 19.74 -35.65
C ARG A 214 -21.66 18.85 -36.89
N SER A 215 -20.96 19.34 -37.91
CA SER A 215 -20.69 18.58 -39.14
C SER A 215 -19.37 17.80 -39.11
N LYS A 216 -18.62 17.89 -37.99
CA LYS A 216 -17.31 17.25 -37.84
C LYS A 216 -17.03 16.76 -36.41
N ILE A 217 -16.07 15.84 -36.31
CA ILE A 217 -15.39 15.45 -35.08
C ILE A 217 -13.97 16.03 -35.13
N LYS A 218 -13.57 16.81 -34.13
CA LYS A 218 -12.24 17.42 -34.03
C LYS A 218 -11.31 16.57 -33.16
N ILE A 219 -10.21 16.12 -33.74
CA ILE A 219 -9.22 15.30 -33.05
C ILE A 219 -8.46 16.17 -32.04
N ASN A 220 -8.44 15.76 -30.78
CA ASN A 220 -7.70 16.44 -29.71
C ASN A 220 -6.38 15.72 -29.37
N THR A 221 -6.34 14.40 -29.56
CA THR A 221 -5.17 13.57 -29.34
C THR A 221 -4.65 13.01 -30.67
N SER A 222 -3.36 13.19 -30.98
CA SER A 222 -2.77 12.59 -32.20
C SER A 222 -2.66 11.07 -32.07
N GLY A 223 -2.71 10.37 -33.19
CA GLY A 223 -2.41 8.93 -33.27
C GLY A 223 -3.15 8.23 -34.39
N LYS A 224 -3.22 6.91 -34.31
CA LYS A 224 -3.93 6.06 -35.27
C LYS A 224 -5.35 5.79 -34.82
N TYR A 225 -6.32 6.06 -35.69
CA TYR A 225 -7.73 5.92 -35.39
C TYR A 225 -8.41 4.94 -36.34
N VAL A 226 -9.29 4.11 -35.79
CA VAL A 226 -10.36 3.47 -36.57
C VAL A 226 -11.51 4.46 -36.67
N ILE A 227 -11.93 4.74 -37.90
CA ILE A 227 -13.07 5.62 -38.21
C ILE A 227 -14.16 4.76 -38.83
N SER A 228 -15.39 4.88 -38.38
CA SER A 228 -16.54 4.19 -38.95
C SER A 228 -17.75 5.12 -39.10
N ALA A 229 -18.54 4.88 -40.14
CA ALA A 229 -19.79 5.58 -40.35
C ALA A 229 -20.87 4.65 -40.89
N ILE A 230 -22.11 4.99 -40.57
CA ILE A 230 -23.32 4.36 -41.11
C ILE A 230 -24.19 5.49 -41.63
N VAL A 231 -24.70 5.37 -42.85
CA VAL A 231 -25.64 6.33 -43.44
C VAL A 231 -26.92 5.60 -43.77
N ASN A 232 -28.04 6.19 -43.36
CA ASN A 232 -29.37 5.69 -43.64
C ASN A 232 -30.10 6.68 -44.56
N PHE A 233 -30.19 6.37 -45.86
CA PHE A 233 -30.91 7.16 -46.85
C PHE A 233 -32.39 6.79 -46.86
N ALA A 234 -33.25 7.80 -47.02
CA ALA A 234 -34.66 7.61 -47.32
C ALA A 234 -34.83 6.76 -48.59
N PHE A 235 -35.86 5.92 -48.62
CA PHE A 235 -36.16 5.08 -49.77
C PHE A 235 -36.43 5.90 -51.03
N HIS A 236 -35.82 5.48 -52.13
CA HIS A 236 -36.14 5.96 -53.47
C HIS A 236 -35.74 4.90 -54.51
N THR A 237 -36.48 4.75 -55.60
CA THR A 237 -36.15 3.80 -56.67
C THR A 237 -35.15 4.40 -57.66
N GLY A 238 -34.14 3.64 -58.08
CA GLY A 238 -33.11 4.16 -59.02
C GLY A 238 -32.07 5.09 -58.37
N GLY A 239 -31.11 5.57 -59.17
CA GLY A 239 -29.98 6.38 -58.68
C GLY A 239 -28.94 5.61 -57.87
N ILE A 240 -27.86 6.30 -57.53
CA ILE A 240 -26.73 5.86 -56.71
C ILE A 240 -26.82 6.57 -55.35
N ARG A 241 -26.33 5.91 -54.30
CA ARG A 241 -26.05 6.52 -53.00
C ARG A 241 -24.57 6.30 -52.72
N ALA A 242 -23.88 7.28 -52.19
CA ALA A 242 -22.50 7.12 -51.79
C ALA A 242 -22.25 7.86 -50.48
N ALA A 243 -21.27 7.37 -49.72
CA ALA A 243 -20.85 7.96 -48.46
C ALA A 243 -19.32 8.03 -48.42
N TYR A 244 -18.81 9.10 -47.80
CA TYR A 244 -17.39 9.41 -47.81
C TYR A 244 -16.95 9.90 -46.43
N ILE A 245 -15.79 9.43 -45.97
CA ILE A 245 -15.11 9.98 -44.81
C ILE A 245 -14.01 10.92 -45.32
N ALA A 246 -14.07 12.19 -44.90
CA ALA A 246 -13.07 13.19 -45.21
C ALA A 246 -12.33 13.64 -43.95
N VAL A 247 -11.02 13.85 -44.10
CA VAL A 247 -10.19 14.58 -43.16
C VAL A 247 -10.05 16.00 -43.67
N ASN A 248 -10.28 16.99 -42.80
CA ASN A 248 -10.17 18.42 -43.10
C ASN A 248 -10.97 18.83 -44.36
N ASP A 249 -12.15 18.22 -44.53
CA ASP A 249 -13.15 18.44 -45.58
C ASP A 249 -12.73 18.21 -47.04
N ASN A 250 -11.43 18.13 -47.35
CA ASN A 250 -10.93 18.00 -48.73
C ASN A 250 -10.07 16.75 -48.96
N ASN A 251 -9.67 16.02 -47.91
CA ASN A 251 -8.90 14.79 -48.02
C ASN A 251 -9.78 13.57 -47.75
N PHE A 252 -10.41 13.01 -48.78
CA PHE A 252 -11.18 11.78 -48.66
C PHE A 252 -10.26 10.59 -48.32
N VAL A 253 -10.15 10.26 -47.03
CA VAL A 253 -9.30 9.16 -46.52
C VAL A 253 -9.96 7.80 -46.66
N ASN A 254 -11.28 7.76 -46.87
CA ASN A 254 -11.96 6.60 -47.41
C ASN A 254 -13.14 7.04 -48.27
N ARG A 255 -13.15 6.54 -49.49
CA ARG A 255 -14.23 6.70 -50.45
C ARG A 255 -14.85 5.32 -50.71
N LEU A 256 -15.97 5.04 -50.06
CA LEU A 256 -16.81 3.90 -50.42
C LEU A 256 -17.93 4.39 -51.35
N THR A 257 -17.75 4.13 -52.65
CA THR A 257 -18.80 4.30 -53.65
C THR A 257 -19.55 2.97 -53.79
N GLU A 258 -20.40 2.66 -52.82
CA GLU A 258 -21.30 1.52 -52.94
C GLU A 258 -22.51 1.91 -53.82
N ILE A 259 -22.55 1.41 -55.05
CA ILE A 259 -23.68 1.58 -55.97
C ILE A 259 -24.86 0.74 -55.44
N ILE A 260 -25.58 1.25 -54.43
CA ILE A 260 -26.81 0.60 -53.96
C ILE A 260 -28.00 1.24 -54.66
N LYS A 261 -28.56 0.50 -55.61
CA LYS A 261 -29.95 0.69 -56.03
C LYS A 261 -30.83 0.08 -54.94
N SER A 262 -31.71 0.87 -54.33
CA SER A 262 -32.72 0.33 -53.43
C SER A 262 -33.58 -0.69 -54.20
N PRO A 263 -33.70 -1.95 -53.74
CA PRO A 263 -34.65 -2.90 -54.32
C PRO A 263 -36.08 -2.37 -54.19
N ASP A 264 -36.94 -2.66 -55.15
CA ASP A 264 -38.36 -2.34 -55.06
C ASP A 264 -38.97 -2.94 -53.78
N GLY A 265 -39.65 -2.11 -52.99
CA GLY A 265 -40.28 -2.51 -51.71
C GLY A 265 -39.41 -2.35 -50.45
N SER A 266 -38.17 -1.86 -50.57
CA SER A 266 -37.40 -1.42 -49.39
C SER A 266 -38.02 -0.18 -48.73
N THR A 267 -37.77 0.03 -47.44
CA THR A 267 -38.17 1.25 -46.71
C THR A 267 -37.03 2.23 -46.50
N TYR A 268 -35.77 1.81 -46.73
CA TYR A 268 -34.58 2.66 -46.62
C TYR A 268 -33.39 2.09 -47.40
N THR A 269 -32.26 2.79 -47.42
CA THR A 269 -30.99 2.26 -47.93
C THR A 269 -29.86 2.59 -46.98
N MET A 270 -29.22 1.55 -46.46
CA MET A 270 -28.12 1.68 -45.51
C MET A 270 -26.79 1.37 -46.19
N THR A 271 -25.79 2.21 -45.94
CA THR A 271 -24.40 1.94 -46.30
C THR A 271 -23.52 2.15 -45.08
N SER A 272 -22.43 1.40 -44.99
CA SER A 272 -21.47 1.49 -43.90
C SER A 272 -20.06 1.57 -44.45
N LEU A 273 -19.23 2.41 -43.84
CA LEU A 273 -17.84 2.60 -44.22
C LEU A 273 -16.95 2.58 -43.00
N SER A 274 -15.75 2.01 -43.14
CA SER A 274 -14.73 2.04 -42.10
C SER A 274 -13.33 2.19 -42.69
N THR A 275 -12.44 2.89 -41.99
CA THR A 275 -11.04 3.05 -42.39
C THR A 275 -10.15 3.21 -41.18
N ILE A 276 -8.85 3.11 -41.40
CA ILE A 276 -7.83 3.44 -40.41
C ILE A 276 -7.03 4.62 -40.96
N ALA A 277 -6.88 5.67 -40.17
CA ALA A 277 -6.10 6.85 -40.55
C ALA A 277 -5.20 7.29 -39.38
N GLU A 278 -4.03 7.81 -39.72
CA GLU A 278 -3.18 8.54 -38.79
C GLU A 278 -3.62 10.01 -38.79
N LEU A 279 -3.99 10.51 -37.61
CA LEU A 279 -4.60 11.82 -37.43
C LEU A 279 -3.78 12.62 -36.41
N LYS A 280 -3.70 13.93 -36.64
CA LYS A 280 -3.03 14.86 -35.74
C LYS A 280 -4.08 15.62 -34.93
N ALA A 281 -3.71 16.03 -33.71
CA ALA A 281 -4.49 17.00 -32.95
C ALA A 281 -4.78 18.25 -33.81
N GLY A 282 -6.06 18.61 -33.91
CA GLY A 282 -6.57 19.67 -34.78
C GLY A 282 -7.24 19.18 -36.07
N ASP A 283 -6.95 17.95 -36.52
CA ASP A 283 -7.62 17.39 -37.70
C ASP A 283 -9.12 17.23 -37.45
N CYS A 284 -9.92 17.40 -38.50
CA CYS A 284 -11.38 17.31 -38.45
C CYS A 284 -11.88 16.17 -39.33
N ILE A 285 -12.70 15.29 -38.80
CA ILE A 285 -13.34 14.19 -39.53
C ILE A 285 -14.77 14.57 -39.86
N SER A 286 -15.14 14.51 -41.14
CA SER A 286 -16.50 14.80 -41.62
C SER A 286 -17.05 13.63 -42.45
N LEU A 287 -18.37 13.49 -42.43
CA LEU A 287 -19.11 12.52 -43.23
C LEU A 287 -19.84 13.26 -44.35
N TRP A 288 -19.62 12.82 -45.58
CA TRP A 288 -20.26 13.35 -46.77
C TRP A 288 -21.09 12.28 -47.44
N VAL A 289 -22.18 12.69 -48.09
CA VAL A 289 -23.09 11.82 -48.82
C VAL A 289 -23.40 12.38 -50.18
N TYR A 290 -23.66 11.49 -51.13
CA TYR A 290 -24.07 11.84 -52.49
C TYR A 290 -25.22 10.96 -52.94
N GLN A 291 -26.09 11.52 -53.78
CA GLN A 291 -27.15 10.77 -54.44
C GLN A 291 -27.52 11.40 -55.79
N ASN A 292 -27.98 10.60 -56.75
CA ASN A 292 -28.44 11.09 -58.06
C ASN A 292 -29.76 10.44 -58.53
N CYS A 293 -30.75 10.43 -57.63
CA CYS A 293 -32.02 9.75 -57.86
C CYS A 293 -33.01 10.54 -58.72
N GLY A 294 -32.63 11.73 -59.19
CA GLY A 294 -33.45 12.64 -60.01
C GLY A 294 -34.18 13.72 -59.21
N GLU A 295 -34.24 13.59 -57.89
CA GLU A 295 -34.82 14.58 -56.96
C GLU A 295 -34.04 14.59 -55.64
N ALA A 296 -34.31 15.58 -54.77
CA ALA A 296 -33.70 15.62 -53.44
C ALA A 296 -34.31 14.55 -52.53
N ILE A 297 -33.47 13.70 -51.95
CA ILE A 297 -33.87 12.76 -50.88
C ILE A 297 -33.31 13.26 -49.55
N SER A 298 -33.44 12.48 -48.47
CA SER A 298 -32.86 12.84 -47.17
C SER A 298 -32.14 11.65 -46.54
N ILE A 299 -31.26 11.91 -45.56
CA ILE A 299 -31.03 10.89 -44.53
C ILE A 299 -32.31 10.73 -43.71
N ASP A 300 -32.65 9.50 -43.35
CA ASP A 300 -33.88 9.19 -42.65
C ASP A 300 -33.75 9.48 -41.14
N SER A 301 -34.85 9.91 -40.50
CA SER A 301 -34.93 10.22 -39.06
C SER A 301 -35.46 9.04 -38.24
N ASN A 302 -35.26 7.81 -38.73
CA ASN A 302 -35.85 6.62 -38.15
C ASN A 302 -35.17 6.25 -36.82
N ASN A 303 -35.98 6.06 -35.77
CA ASN A 303 -35.51 5.75 -34.41
C ASN A 303 -34.78 4.40 -34.28
N LEU A 304 -34.83 3.54 -35.29
CA LEU A 304 -34.19 2.23 -35.29
C LEU A 304 -32.75 2.27 -35.83
N ILE A 305 -32.45 3.17 -36.78
CA ILE A 305 -31.15 3.23 -37.48
C ILE A 305 -30.79 4.69 -37.78
N TYR A 306 -29.89 5.25 -36.97
CA TYR A 306 -29.41 6.62 -37.12
C TYR A 306 -28.17 6.71 -38.01
N THR A 307 -28.10 7.76 -38.83
CA THR A 307 -26.84 8.13 -39.51
C THR A 307 -25.81 8.54 -38.45
N THR A 308 -24.66 7.87 -38.44
CA THR A 308 -23.66 7.91 -37.35
C THR A 308 -22.25 8.05 -37.91
N LEU A 309 -21.39 8.77 -37.20
CA LEU A 309 -19.93 8.82 -37.41
C LEU A 309 -19.24 8.55 -36.07
N SER A 310 -18.25 7.66 -36.07
CA SER A 310 -17.51 7.26 -34.86
C SER A 310 -16.01 7.15 -35.12
N ILE A 311 -15.23 7.46 -34.10
CA ILE A 311 -13.76 7.29 -34.06
C ILE A 311 -13.35 6.60 -32.76
N VAL A 312 -12.31 5.77 -32.82
CA VAL A 312 -11.63 5.19 -31.65
C VAL A 312 -10.13 5.15 -31.93
N LYS A 313 -9.31 5.68 -31.02
CA LYS A 313 -7.85 5.59 -31.10
C LYS A 313 -7.42 4.14 -30.85
N VAL A 314 -6.54 3.62 -31.70
CA VAL A 314 -6.05 2.23 -31.65
C VAL A 314 -4.53 2.12 -31.57
N GLY A 315 -3.83 3.25 -31.62
CA GLY A 315 -2.37 3.30 -31.49
C GLY A 315 -1.85 4.73 -31.52
N ASP A 316 -0.56 4.87 -31.24
CA ASP A 316 0.22 6.07 -31.52
C ASP A 316 0.73 6.08 -32.97
#